data_AF-A0A434UU47-F1
#
_entry.id   AF-A0A434UU47-F1
#
_cell.length_a   1.000
_cell.length_b   1.000
_cell.length_c   1.000
_cell.angle_alpha   90.00
_cell.angle_beta   90.00
_cell.angle_gamma   90.00
#
_symmetry.space_group_name_H-M   'P 1'
#
loop_
_entity.id
_entity.type
_entity.pdbx_description
1 polymer ?
#
loop_
_entity_poly.entity_id
_entity_poly.type
_entity_poly.pdbx_seq_one_letter_code
_entity_poly.pdbx_strand_id
1 'polypeptide(L)'
;MSLKYKLAGILLRLMRFLRSKRPVSLEGRNRQLEAIRKQINSEKEDWLSKLTVPPLDGDYLLVGKFIQIYAVTDFSARRVVGAMQEIALGPDKCNASTLSDKDVLEHLKRMTTEWAWGEKIKDPVLRAHRTLTMHRIHRHRFAHWVVRRFVRDDVLIVLTMNTSEAKKRNQEPHQPGHAIFGLFHTDDILPEMVKLQRHSDNLSEVAVLLENNTKRLRGISRQLPVALPRCFCRTGLVSPDGPAASWKVWRLASGSNRGFRDLPSPA
;
A
#
# COMPACT_ATOMS: atom_id res chain seq x y z
N MET A 1 -24.13 -8.43 -21.91
CA MET A 1 -22.73 -8.92 -21.96
C MET A 1 -22.15 -8.89 -20.55
N SER A 2 -21.84 -10.04 -19.93
CA SER A 2 -21.50 -10.14 -18.50
C SER A 2 -20.17 -9.43 -18.16
N LEU A 3 -20.14 -8.74 -17.00
CA LEU A 3 -18.98 -8.00 -16.47
C LEU A 3 -17.71 -8.87 -16.42
N LYS A 4 -17.86 -10.19 -16.24
CA LYS A 4 -16.77 -11.18 -16.25
C LYS A 4 -16.02 -11.21 -17.59
N TYR A 5 -16.70 -11.07 -18.72
CA TYR A 5 -16.08 -11.12 -20.04
C TYR A 5 -15.33 -9.82 -20.39
N LYS A 6 -15.80 -8.66 -19.90
CA LYS A 6 -15.08 -7.38 -20.07
C LYS A 6 -13.79 -7.35 -19.24
N LEU A 7 -13.83 -7.84 -17.99
CA LEU A 7 -12.65 -7.97 -17.14
C LEU A 7 -11.62 -8.95 -17.72
N ALA A 8 -12.07 -10.11 -18.21
CA ALA A 8 -11.19 -11.09 -18.84
C ALA A 8 -10.49 -10.53 -20.09
N GLY A 9 -11.20 -9.78 -20.93
CA GLY A 9 -10.62 -9.14 -22.12
C GLY A 9 -9.57 -8.08 -21.80
N ILE A 10 -9.80 -7.27 -20.76
CA ILE A 10 -8.83 -6.27 -20.27
C ILE A 10 -7.60 -6.97 -19.68
N LEU A 11 -7.81 -8.02 -18.87
CA LEU A 11 -6.71 -8.81 -18.31
C LEU A 11 -5.86 -9.45 -19.41
N LEU A 12 -6.48 -9.98 -20.48
CA LEU A 12 -5.77 -10.62 -21.59
C LEU A 12 -4.91 -9.63 -22.37
N ARG A 13 -5.40 -8.41 -22.60
CA ARG A 13 -4.63 -7.35 -23.28
C ARG A 13 -3.47 -6.87 -22.41
N LEU A 14 -3.69 -6.69 -21.11
CA LEU A 14 -2.63 -6.40 -20.14
C LEU A 14 -1.58 -7.52 -20.10
N MET A 15 -1.99 -8.79 -20.04
CA MET A 15 -1.06 -9.91 -20.01
C MET A 15 -0.28 -10.08 -21.32
N ARG A 16 -0.86 -9.76 -22.48
CA ARG A 16 -0.13 -9.75 -23.76
C ARG A 16 0.89 -8.61 -23.83
N PHE A 17 0.54 -7.42 -23.33
CA PHE A 17 1.46 -6.29 -23.22
C PHE A 17 2.64 -6.63 -22.29
N LEU A 18 2.38 -7.26 -21.15
CA LEU A 18 3.41 -7.68 -20.20
C LEU A 18 4.29 -8.83 -20.73
N ARG A 19 3.74 -9.71 -21.59
CA ARG A 19 4.50 -10.82 -22.22
C ARG A 19 5.48 -10.37 -23.30
N SER A 20 5.30 -9.21 -23.92
CA SER A 20 6.20 -8.76 -25.00
C SER A 20 7.51 -8.14 -24.47
N LYS A 21 7.61 -7.89 -23.17
CA LYS A 21 8.84 -7.42 -22.54
C LYS A 21 9.59 -8.60 -21.96
N ARG A 22 10.86 -8.78 -22.34
CA ARG A 22 11.74 -9.73 -21.64
C ARG A 22 11.75 -9.35 -20.16
N PRO A 23 11.56 -10.30 -19.23
CA PRO A 23 11.58 -9.99 -17.81
C PRO A 23 12.95 -9.41 -17.46
N VAL A 24 12.98 -8.12 -17.16
CA VAL A 24 14.18 -7.47 -16.65
C VAL A 24 14.42 -8.00 -15.24
N SER A 25 15.63 -8.50 -14.98
CA SER A 25 16.00 -8.97 -13.64
C SER A 25 15.73 -7.87 -12.60
N LEU A 26 15.43 -8.26 -11.36
CA LEU A 26 15.23 -7.30 -10.27
C LEU A 26 16.44 -6.37 -10.12
N GLU A 27 17.64 -6.89 -10.37
CA GLU A 27 18.88 -6.11 -10.36
C GLU A 27 18.92 -5.09 -11.51
N GLY A 28 18.56 -5.49 -12.74
CA GLY A 28 18.47 -4.59 -13.89
C GLY A 28 17.48 -3.45 -13.65
N ARG A 29 16.29 -3.76 -13.11
CA ARG A 29 15.29 -2.76 -12.71
C ARG A 29 15.84 -1.79 -11.67
N ASN A 30 16.53 -2.30 -10.65
CA ASN A 30 17.16 -1.47 -9.62
C ASN A 30 18.25 -0.55 -10.18
N ARG A 31 19.07 -1.04 -11.11
CA ARG A 31 20.09 -0.22 -11.79
C ARG A 31 19.44 0.89 -12.62
N GLN A 32 18.34 0.59 -13.31
CA GLN A 32 17.57 1.58 -14.07
C GLN A 32 16.98 2.66 -13.15
N LEU A 33 16.35 2.29 -12.04
CA LEU A 33 15.82 3.27 -11.07
C LEU A 33 16.94 4.15 -10.50
N GLU A 34 18.13 3.60 -10.24
CA GLU A 34 19.27 4.38 -9.77
C GLU A 34 19.83 5.31 -10.85
N ALA A 35 19.85 4.88 -12.12
CA ALA A 35 20.26 5.73 -13.24
C ALA A 35 19.31 6.92 -13.43
N ILE A 36 17.98 6.67 -13.40
CA ILE A 36 16.96 7.72 -13.45
C ILE A 36 17.12 8.70 -12.28
N ARG A 37 17.33 8.17 -11.06
CA ARG A 37 17.59 8.99 -9.88
C ARG A 37 18.82 9.89 -10.05
N LYS A 38 19.94 9.33 -10.54
CA LYS A 38 21.16 10.10 -10.80
C LYS A 38 20.92 11.20 -11.83
N GLN A 39 20.15 10.91 -12.88
CA GLN A 39 19.80 11.89 -13.91
C GLN A 39 18.92 13.02 -13.37
N ILE A 40 17.91 12.71 -12.56
CA ILE A 40 17.08 13.72 -11.87
C ILE A 40 17.94 14.59 -10.97
N ASN A 41 18.89 13.99 -10.23
CA ASN A 41 19.75 14.73 -9.31
C ASN A 41 20.84 15.57 -10.01
N SER A 42 21.25 15.21 -11.23
CA SER A 42 22.19 16.03 -12.03
C SER A 42 21.52 17.24 -12.65
N GLU A 43 20.21 17.18 -12.89
CA GLU A 43 19.44 18.26 -13.51
C GLU A 43 18.92 19.23 -12.44
N LYS A 44 19.68 20.30 -12.18
CA LYS A 44 19.43 21.24 -11.07
C LYS A 44 18.20 22.13 -11.25
N GLU A 45 17.79 22.42 -12.49
CA GLU A 45 16.67 23.29 -12.83
C GLU A 45 15.78 22.59 -13.88
N ASP A 46 14.45 22.71 -13.73
CA ASP A 46 13.44 22.24 -14.69
C ASP A 46 13.44 20.73 -15.04
N TRP A 47 14.06 19.89 -14.21
CA TRP A 47 14.05 18.44 -14.42
C TRP A 47 12.61 17.88 -14.54
N LEU A 48 11.64 18.48 -13.84
CA LEU A 48 10.25 18.04 -13.86
C LEU A 48 9.63 18.19 -15.26
N SER A 49 9.88 19.30 -15.96
CA SER A 49 9.35 19.50 -17.32
C SER A 49 10.20 18.80 -18.38
N LYS A 50 11.52 18.72 -18.18
CA LYS A 50 12.46 18.11 -19.15
C LYS A 50 12.45 16.59 -19.15
N LEU A 51 12.32 15.97 -17.97
CA LEU A 51 12.50 14.53 -17.80
C LEU A 51 11.18 13.78 -17.59
N THR A 52 10.07 14.50 -17.40
CA THR A 52 8.78 13.90 -17.07
C THR A 52 7.65 14.40 -17.96
N VAL A 53 6.64 13.55 -18.12
CA VAL A 53 5.39 13.84 -18.82
C VAL A 53 4.21 13.60 -17.88
N PRO A 54 3.01 14.15 -18.19
CA PRO A 54 1.78 13.76 -17.50
C PRO A 54 1.59 12.23 -17.51
N PRO A 55 0.97 11.65 -16.46
CA PRO A 55 0.64 10.23 -16.46
C PRO A 55 -0.27 9.87 -17.64
N LEU A 56 -0.13 8.64 -18.13
CA LEU A 56 -1.04 8.09 -19.13
C LEU A 56 -2.34 7.62 -18.46
N ASP A 57 -3.42 7.48 -19.22
CA ASP A 57 -4.70 6.92 -18.70
C ASP A 57 -4.50 5.55 -18.02
N GLY A 58 -3.60 4.73 -18.57
CA GLY A 58 -3.22 3.45 -17.99
C GLY A 58 -2.59 3.57 -16.61
N ASP A 59 -1.85 4.66 -16.35
CA ASP A 59 -1.20 4.92 -15.06
C ASP A 59 -2.24 5.32 -14.01
N TYR A 60 -3.18 6.20 -14.37
CA TYR A 60 -4.31 6.55 -13.50
C TYR A 60 -5.15 5.32 -13.15
N LEU A 61 -5.44 4.46 -14.13
CA LEU A 61 -6.18 3.23 -13.91
C LEU A 61 -5.42 2.27 -12.98
N LEU A 62 -4.12 2.12 -13.19
CA LEU A 62 -3.25 1.24 -12.40
C LEU A 62 -3.21 1.70 -10.94
N VAL A 63 -2.90 2.98 -10.71
CA VAL A 63 -2.82 3.58 -9.37
C VAL A 63 -4.19 3.58 -8.68
N GLY A 64 -5.24 3.99 -9.40
CA GLY A 64 -6.60 4.02 -8.87
C GLY A 64 -7.07 2.63 -8.44
N LYS A 65 -6.83 1.59 -9.25
CA LYS A 65 -7.15 0.22 -8.87
C LYS A 65 -6.36 -0.25 -7.65
N PHE A 66 -5.07 0.04 -7.57
CA PHE A 66 -4.27 -0.29 -6.39
C PHE A 66 -4.86 0.31 -5.11
N ILE A 67 -5.24 1.61 -5.14
CA ILE A 67 -5.86 2.29 -4.01
C ILE A 67 -7.19 1.61 -3.63
N GLN A 68 -8.04 1.29 -4.61
CA GLN A 68 -9.35 0.68 -4.38
C GLN A 68 -9.22 -0.73 -3.79
N ILE A 69 -8.33 -1.57 -4.31
CA ILE A 69 -8.08 -2.91 -3.76
C ILE A 69 -7.62 -2.80 -2.30
N TYR A 70 -6.68 -1.89 -2.00
CA TYR A 70 -6.24 -1.65 -0.63
C TYR A 70 -7.42 -1.24 0.28
N ALA A 71 -8.28 -0.32 -0.18
CA ALA A 71 -9.44 0.14 0.60
C ALA A 71 -10.43 -1.00 0.90
N VAL A 72 -10.69 -1.88 -0.07
CA VAL A 72 -11.51 -3.09 0.14
C VAL A 72 -10.83 -4.04 1.14
N THR A 73 -9.51 -4.21 1.05
CA THR A 73 -8.77 -5.07 1.98
C THR A 73 -8.80 -4.50 3.41
N ASP A 74 -8.66 -3.18 3.57
CA ASP A 74 -8.79 -2.48 4.85
C ASP A 74 -10.20 -2.61 5.43
N PHE A 75 -11.23 -2.47 4.60
CA PHE A 75 -12.62 -2.72 4.99
C PHE A 75 -12.82 -4.16 5.51
N SER A 76 -12.29 -5.16 4.82
CA SER A 76 -12.35 -6.55 5.29
C SER A 76 -11.57 -6.76 6.59
N ALA A 77 -10.41 -6.10 6.76
CA ALA A 77 -9.68 -6.11 8.03
C ALA A 77 -10.51 -5.52 9.18
N ARG A 78 -11.23 -4.41 8.95
CA ARG A 78 -12.14 -3.81 9.94
C ARG A 78 -13.26 -4.77 10.32
N ARG A 79 -13.84 -5.49 9.37
CA ARG A 79 -14.84 -6.52 9.65
C ARG A 79 -14.29 -7.64 10.54
N VAL A 80 -13.10 -8.15 10.24
CA VAL A 80 -12.43 -9.14 11.08
C VAL A 80 -12.22 -8.60 12.50
N VAL A 81 -11.67 -7.39 12.65
CA VAL A 81 -11.49 -6.75 13.96
C VAL A 81 -12.82 -6.62 14.69
N GLY A 82 -13.87 -6.15 14.02
CA GLY A 82 -15.20 -5.98 14.62
C GLY A 82 -15.78 -7.30 15.11
N ALA A 83 -15.73 -8.34 14.28
CA ALA A 83 -16.23 -9.67 14.65
C ALA A 83 -15.42 -10.28 15.82
N MET A 84 -14.10 -10.14 15.79
CA MET A 84 -13.25 -10.58 16.90
C MET A 84 -13.60 -9.80 18.19
N GLN A 85 -13.75 -8.47 18.13
CA GLN A 85 -14.12 -7.64 19.28
C GLN A 85 -15.47 -8.06 19.84
N GLU A 86 -16.44 -8.30 18.97
CA GLU A 86 -17.77 -8.74 19.37
C GLU A 86 -17.77 -10.12 20.06
N ILE A 87 -16.93 -11.04 19.59
CA ILE A 87 -16.77 -12.38 20.18
C ILE A 87 -16.17 -12.29 21.58
N ALA A 88 -15.10 -11.50 21.76
CA ALA A 88 -14.35 -11.48 23.00
C ALA A 88 -14.88 -10.48 24.04
N LEU A 89 -15.36 -9.31 23.60
CA LEU A 89 -15.73 -8.18 24.46
C LEU A 89 -17.23 -7.90 24.46
N GLY A 90 -17.99 -8.53 23.56
CA GLY A 90 -19.41 -8.26 23.36
C GLY A 90 -19.69 -7.12 22.37
N PRO A 91 -20.95 -6.96 21.95
CA PRO A 91 -21.33 -6.06 20.86
C PRO A 91 -21.10 -4.57 21.20
N ASP A 92 -21.29 -4.18 22.47
CA ASP A 92 -21.18 -2.79 22.93
C ASP A 92 -19.74 -2.25 22.93
N LYS A 93 -18.75 -3.11 22.70
CA LYS A 93 -17.33 -2.77 22.65
C LYS A 93 -16.74 -2.80 21.24
N CYS A 94 -17.58 -3.04 20.22
CA CYS A 94 -17.16 -3.02 18.82
C CYS A 94 -16.95 -1.58 18.34
N ASN A 95 -15.73 -1.22 17.98
CA ASN A 95 -15.40 0.12 17.50
C ASN A 95 -14.59 0.11 16.19
N ALA A 96 -14.55 -1.02 15.48
CA ALA A 96 -13.72 -1.19 14.29
C ALA A 96 -13.99 -0.17 13.16
N SER A 97 -15.22 0.36 13.07
CA SER A 97 -15.61 1.38 12.09
C SER A 97 -15.01 2.77 12.37
N THR A 98 -14.66 3.09 13.62
CA THR A 98 -14.12 4.40 14.02
C THR A 98 -12.60 4.42 14.12
N LEU A 99 -11.95 3.27 13.99
CA LEU A 99 -10.49 3.15 14.03
C LEU A 99 -9.84 3.88 12.84
N SER A 100 -8.68 4.48 13.05
CA SER A 100 -7.84 4.90 11.93
C SER A 100 -7.23 3.69 11.23
N ASP A 101 -6.79 3.81 9.97
CA ASP A 101 -6.12 2.72 9.23
C ASP A 101 -4.93 2.14 10.00
N LYS A 102 -4.21 2.97 10.77
CA LYS A 102 -3.10 2.51 11.60
C LYS A 102 -3.61 1.61 12.73
N ASP A 103 -4.67 2.04 13.39
CA ASP A 103 -5.21 1.36 14.58
C ASP A 103 -5.92 0.06 14.19
N VAL A 104 -6.53 0.00 13.00
CA VAL A 104 -7.08 -1.26 12.45
C VAL A 104 -5.99 -2.32 12.35
N LEU A 105 -4.83 -2.00 11.78
CA LEU A 105 -3.73 -2.95 11.64
C LEU A 105 -3.15 -3.36 13.00
N GLU A 106 -3.02 -2.41 13.93
CA GLU A 106 -2.56 -2.70 15.28
C GLU A 106 -3.52 -3.63 16.01
N HIS A 107 -4.83 -3.38 15.93
CA HIS A 107 -5.86 -4.25 16.48
C HIS A 107 -5.86 -5.63 15.82
N LEU A 108 -5.78 -5.69 14.50
CA LEU A 108 -5.76 -6.93 13.73
C LEU A 108 -4.59 -7.83 14.17
N LYS A 109 -3.38 -7.27 14.28
CA LYS A 109 -2.21 -8.00 14.78
C LYS A 109 -2.43 -8.45 16.21
N ARG A 110 -2.76 -7.51 17.10
CA ARG A 110 -2.86 -7.73 18.54
C ARG A 110 -3.86 -8.85 18.87
N MET A 111 -5.09 -8.72 18.40
CA MET A 111 -6.17 -9.66 18.68
C MET A 111 -5.88 -11.04 18.10
N THR A 112 -5.15 -11.09 16.98
CA THR A 112 -4.73 -12.35 16.37
C THR A 112 -3.60 -13.05 17.14
N THR A 113 -2.70 -12.28 17.78
CA THR A 113 -1.57 -12.84 18.54
C THR A 113 -1.90 -13.14 19.99
N GLU A 114 -2.74 -12.32 20.62
CA GLU A 114 -3.03 -12.41 22.06
C GLU A 114 -4.14 -13.40 22.38
N TRP A 115 -5.00 -13.73 21.42
CA TRP A 115 -6.16 -14.60 21.66
C TRP A 115 -5.99 -15.97 21.00
N ALA A 116 -6.64 -16.97 21.60
CA ALA A 116 -6.55 -18.37 21.18
C ALA A 116 -7.40 -18.66 19.94
N TRP A 117 -7.02 -18.08 18.81
CA TRP A 117 -7.61 -18.40 17.51
C TRP A 117 -6.98 -19.65 16.91
N GLY A 118 -7.79 -20.47 16.25
CA GLY A 118 -7.28 -21.58 15.45
C GLY A 118 -6.44 -21.09 14.26
N GLU A 119 -5.53 -21.93 13.78
CA GLU A 119 -4.62 -21.60 12.66
C GLU A 119 -5.36 -21.13 11.40
N LYS A 120 -6.57 -21.66 11.13
CA LYS A 120 -7.42 -21.22 10.01
C LYS A 120 -7.77 -19.73 10.03
N ILE A 121 -7.73 -19.08 11.19
CA ILE A 121 -7.96 -17.63 11.36
C ILE A 121 -6.62 -16.92 11.51
N LYS A 122 -5.74 -17.43 12.37
CA LYS A 122 -4.51 -16.75 12.78
C LYS A 122 -3.58 -16.47 11.60
N ASP A 123 -3.31 -17.50 10.83
CA ASP A 123 -2.35 -17.50 9.75
C ASP A 123 -2.71 -16.54 8.59
N PRO A 124 -3.93 -16.61 8.00
CA PRO A 124 -4.32 -15.67 6.94
C PRO A 124 -4.37 -14.22 7.43
N VAL A 125 -4.80 -13.98 8.67
CA VAL A 125 -4.89 -12.63 9.24
C VAL A 125 -3.50 -12.03 9.47
N LEU A 126 -2.54 -12.78 10.01
CA LEU A 126 -1.17 -12.30 10.20
C LEU A 126 -0.46 -12.02 8.86
N ARG A 127 -0.71 -12.86 7.85
CA ARG A 127 -0.17 -12.61 6.51
C ARG A 127 -0.75 -11.33 5.91
N ALA A 128 -2.07 -11.17 5.97
CA ALA A 128 -2.74 -9.96 5.49
C ALA A 128 -2.26 -8.69 6.23
N HIS A 129 -2.11 -8.75 7.56
CA HIS A 129 -1.57 -7.65 8.36
C HIS A 129 -0.19 -7.20 7.87
N ARG A 130 0.74 -8.13 7.63
CA ARG A 130 2.10 -7.79 7.14
C ARG A 130 2.03 -7.09 5.78
N THR A 131 1.26 -7.65 4.86
CA THR A 131 1.13 -7.10 3.50
C THR A 131 0.43 -5.74 3.51
N LEU A 132 -0.67 -5.57 4.25
CA LEU A 132 -1.34 -4.27 4.42
C LEU A 132 -0.41 -3.22 5.04
N THR A 133 0.37 -3.58 6.07
CA THR A 133 1.28 -2.64 6.74
C THR A 133 2.32 -2.09 5.76
N MET A 134 2.89 -2.94 4.90
CA MET A 134 3.81 -2.47 3.86
C MET A 134 3.10 -1.58 2.84
N HIS A 135 1.94 -1.99 2.34
CA HIS A 135 1.23 -1.27 1.28
C HIS A 135 0.52 0.00 1.72
N ARG A 136 0.27 0.19 3.03
CA ARG A 136 -0.31 1.42 3.59
C ARG A 136 0.50 2.65 3.18
N ILE A 137 1.82 2.53 3.19
CA ILE A 137 2.73 3.61 2.79
C ILE A 137 2.53 3.98 1.32
N HIS A 138 2.32 2.98 0.46
CA HIS A 138 2.13 3.14 -0.98
C HIS A 138 0.76 3.73 -1.30
N ARG A 139 -0.31 3.23 -0.67
CA ARG A 139 -1.65 3.80 -0.80
C ARG A 139 -1.64 5.28 -0.40
N HIS A 140 -1.00 5.62 0.71
CA HIS A 140 -0.86 7.02 1.16
C HIS A 140 -0.10 7.88 0.14
N ARG A 141 1.00 7.37 -0.45
CA ARG A 141 1.73 8.10 -1.51
C ARG A 141 0.81 8.36 -2.69
N PHE A 142 0.22 7.30 -3.24
CA PHE A 142 -0.62 7.42 -4.43
C PHE A 142 -1.86 8.30 -4.23
N ALA A 143 -2.40 8.38 -3.01
CA ALA A 143 -3.57 9.20 -2.71
C ALA A 143 -3.26 10.69 -2.51
N HIS A 144 -2.05 11.05 -2.11
CA HIS A 144 -1.72 12.42 -1.66
C HIS A 144 -0.57 13.08 -2.40
N TRP A 145 0.13 12.35 -3.28
CA TRP A 145 1.32 12.86 -3.97
C TRP A 145 1.00 13.07 -5.45
N VAL A 146 1.70 14.01 -6.07
CA VAL A 146 1.61 14.23 -7.51
C VAL A 146 2.30 13.08 -8.22
N VAL A 147 1.65 12.48 -9.21
CA VAL A 147 2.22 11.41 -10.04
C VAL A 147 2.59 11.98 -11.41
N ARG A 148 3.79 11.65 -11.88
CA ARG A 148 4.34 11.97 -13.21
C ARG A 148 4.95 10.71 -13.81
N ARG A 149 5.14 10.65 -15.12
CA ARG A 149 5.84 9.56 -15.80
C ARG A 149 7.20 10.03 -16.29
N PHE A 150 8.23 9.21 -16.15
CA PHE A 150 9.52 9.49 -16.78
C PHE A 150 9.44 9.30 -18.30
N VAL A 151 9.96 10.25 -19.09
CA VAL A 151 9.71 10.32 -20.56
C VAL A 151 10.07 9.03 -21.31
N ARG A 152 11.16 8.35 -20.90
CA ARG A 152 11.79 7.27 -21.68
C ARG A 152 11.53 5.87 -21.12
N ASP A 153 10.90 5.78 -19.95
CA ASP A 153 10.82 4.53 -19.20
C ASP A 153 9.42 4.34 -18.60
N ASP A 154 9.08 3.08 -18.32
CA ASP A 154 7.84 2.71 -17.65
C ASP A 154 7.94 2.90 -16.14
N VAL A 155 8.33 4.11 -15.76
CA VAL A 155 8.60 4.52 -14.38
C VAL A 155 7.71 5.70 -14.00
N LEU A 156 6.95 5.52 -12.93
CA LEU A 156 6.22 6.58 -12.26
C LEU A 156 7.11 7.27 -11.24
N ILE A 157 6.97 8.59 -11.20
CA ILE A 157 7.59 9.48 -10.23
C ILE A 157 6.46 10.01 -9.36
N VAL A 158 6.57 9.79 -8.05
CA VAL A 158 5.54 10.21 -7.09
C VAL A 158 6.17 11.26 -6.20
N LEU A 159 5.58 12.45 -6.13
CA LEU A 159 6.19 13.68 -5.64
C LEU A 159 5.41 14.32 -4.49
N THR A 160 6.12 14.81 -3.47
CA THR A 160 5.51 15.65 -2.42
C THR A 160 6.44 16.79 -2.02
N MET A 161 5.85 17.93 -1.66
CA MET A 161 6.53 19.03 -0.97
C MET A 161 6.20 19.07 0.52
N ASN A 162 5.37 18.14 1.03
CA ASN A 162 4.95 18.13 2.41
C ASN A 162 6.09 17.71 3.35
N THR A 163 6.66 18.68 4.06
CA THR A 163 7.77 18.51 5.01
C THR A 163 7.43 17.60 6.19
N SER A 164 6.16 17.58 6.63
CA SER A 164 5.73 16.71 7.74
C SER A 164 5.68 15.23 7.33
N GLU A 165 5.27 14.94 6.09
CA GLU A 165 5.29 13.59 5.54
C GLU A 165 6.69 13.10 5.24
N ALA A 166 7.55 14.00 4.75
CA ALA A 166 8.97 13.78 4.56
C ALA A 166 9.68 13.36 5.85
N LYS A 167 9.51 14.15 6.93
CA LYS A 167 10.15 13.93 8.23
C LYS A 167 9.73 12.59 8.85
N LYS A 168 8.44 12.22 8.77
CA LYS A 168 7.94 10.93 9.27
C LYS A 168 8.63 9.72 8.63
N ARG A 169 9.22 9.87 7.44
CA ARG A 169 9.75 8.75 6.64
C ARG A 169 11.27 8.74 6.57
N ASN A 170 11.89 9.90 6.37
CA ASN A 170 13.34 10.01 6.20
C ASN A 170 14.06 10.27 7.53
N GLN A 171 13.33 10.40 8.65
CA GLN A 171 13.83 10.68 10.00
C GLN A 171 14.60 12.00 10.14
N GLU A 172 14.70 12.79 9.07
CA GLU A 172 15.36 14.08 9.03
C GLU A 172 14.41 15.18 8.56
N PRO A 173 14.54 16.42 9.09
CA PRO A 173 13.76 17.55 8.64
C PRO A 173 14.10 17.90 7.18
N HIS A 174 13.07 18.02 6.36
CA HIS A 174 13.19 18.40 4.96
C HIS A 174 13.18 19.92 4.81
N GLN A 175 14.06 20.47 3.96
CA GLN A 175 14.10 21.90 3.73
C GLN A 175 12.81 22.35 3.01
N PRO A 176 12.14 23.42 3.48
CA PRO A 176 11.02 24.02 2.75
C PRO A 176 11.38 24.33 1.29
N GLY A 177 10.41 24.19 0.38
CA GLY A 177 10.61 24.46 -1.05
C GLY A 177 11.24 23.32 -1.88
N HIS A 178 11.66 22.23 -1.24
CA HIS A 178 12.22 21.08 -1.95
C HIS A 178 11.17 19.98 -2.16
N ALA A 179 11.21 19.29 -3.30
CA ALA A 179 10.38 18.11 -3.54
C ALA A 179 11.10 16.83 -3.08
N ILE A 180 10.34 15.87 -2.55
CA ILE A 180 10.78 14.48 -2.36
C ILE A 180 10.07 13.62 -3.37
N PHE A 181 10.77 12.61 -3.88
CA PHE A 181 10.21 11.72 -4.88
C PHE A 181 10.47 10.24 -4.59
N GLY A 182 9.52 9.40 -5.00
CA GLY A 182 9.68 7.97 -5.14
C GLY A 182 9.66 7.59 -6.62
N LEU A 183 10.39 6.52 -6.97
CA LEU A 183 10.38 5.95 -8.31
C LEU A 183 9.79 4.54 -8.26
N PHE A 184 8.91 4.21 -9.21
CA PHE A 184 8.23 2.92 -9.28
C PHE A 184 8.13 2.46 -10.72
N HIS A 185 8.54 1.22 -11.01
CA HIS A 185 8.15 0.60 -12.27
C HIS A 185 6.65 0.34 -12.27
N THR A 186 5.96 0.63 -13.38
CA THR A 186 4.52 0.32 -13.48
C THR A 186 4.27 -1.19 -13.34
N ASP A 187 5.17 -2.00 -13.88
CA ASP A 187 5.09 -3.46 -13.84
C ASP A 187 5.25 -4.04 -12.42
N ASP A 188 5.83 -3.27 -11.49
CA ASP A 188 5.98 -3.68 -10.09
C ASP A 188 4.67 -3.55 -9.30
N ILE A 189 3.72 -2.75 -9.76
CA ILE A 189 2.45 -2.50 -9.06
C ILE A 189 1.49 -3.69 -9.22
N LEU A 190 1.47 -4.32 -10.40
CA LEU A 190 0.53 -5.39 -10.71
C LEU A 190 0.67 -6.64 -9.81
N PRO A 191 1.88 -7.20 -9.59
CA PRO A 191 2.05 -8.32 -8.67
C PRO A 191 1.60 -7.98 -7.24
N GLU A 192 1.86 -6.75 -6.79
CA GLU A 192 1.44 -6.30 -5.46
C GLU A 192 -0.08 -6.14 -5.35
N MET A 193 -0.76 -5.71 -6.42
CA MET A 193 -2.24 -5.72 -6.48
C MET A 193 -2.80 -7.14 -6.37
N VAL A 194 -2.19 -8.13 -7.03
CA VAL A 194 -2.62 -9.54 -6.94
C VAL A 194 -2.46 -10.07 -5.52
N LYS A 195 -1.34 -9.76 -4.85
CA LYS A 195 -1.12 -10.11 -3.44
C LYS A 195 -2.18 -9.47 -2.54
N LEU A 196 -2.45 -8.17 -2.69
CA LEU A 196 -3.47 -7.47 -1.91
C LEU A 196 -4.87 -8.07 -2.13
N GLN A 197 -5.25 -8.36 -3.37
CA GLN A 197 -6.55 -8.96 -3.68
C GLN A 197 -6.71 -10.32 -2.98
N ARG A 198 -5.69 -11.18 -3.03
CA ARG A 198 -5.72 -12.48 -2.33
C ARG A 198 -5.92 -12.31 -0.82
N HIS A 199 -5.26 -11.33 -0.19
CA HIS A 199 -5.48 -11.06 1.22
C HIS A 199 -6.85 -10.47 1.51
N SER A 200 -7.39 -9.66 0.60
CA SER A 200 -8.77 -9.15 0.68
C SER A 200 -9.77 -10.30 0.73
N ASP A 201 -9.62 -11.28 -0.17
CA ASP A 201 -10.50 -12.44 -0.26
C ASP A 201 -10.39 -13.28 1.02
N ASN A 202 -9.15 -13.59 1.46
CA ASN A 202 -8.91 -14.33 2.70
C ASN A 202 -9.50 -13.64 3.94
N LEU A 203 -9.31 -12.32 4.08
CA LEU A 203 -9.88 -11.57 5.21
C LEU A 203 -11.41 -11.55 5.17
N SER A 204 -12.00 -11.51 3.97
CA SER A 204 -13.45 -11.56 3.80
C SER A 204 -14.01 -12.91 4.21
N GLU A 205 -13.35 -14.01 3.84
CA GLU A 205 -13.71 -15.36 4.28
C GLU A 205 -13.59 -15.52 5.80
N VAL A 206 -12.50 -15.02 6.40
CA VAL A 206 -12.32 -15.03 7.86
C VAL A 206 -13.40 -14.19 8.56
N ALA A 207 -13.75 -13.02 8.03
CA ALA A 207 -14.82 -12.19 8.57
C ALA A 207 -16.15 -12.95 8.58
N VAL A 208 -16.53 -13.56 7.45
CA VAL A 208 -17.76 -14.37 7.34
C VAL A 208 -17.74 -15.55 8.32
N LEU A 209 -16.61 -16.23 8.46
CA LEU A 209 -16.46 -17.33 9.41
C LEU A 209 -16.71 -16.86 10.85
N LEU A 210 -16.09 -15.75 11.25
CA LEU A 210 -16.24 -15.19 12.59
C LEU A 210 -17.67 -14.72 12.83
N GLU A 211 -18.22 -13.91 11.93
CA GLU A 211 -19.57 -13.34 11.99
C GLU A 211 -20.65 -14.43 12.11
N ASN A 212 -20.55 -15.50 11.32
CA ASN A 212 -21.50 -16.62 11.36
C ASN A 212 -21.40 -17.45 12.64
N ASN A 213 -20.25 -17.43 13.32
CA ASN A 213 -20.00 -18.20 14.53
C ASN A 213 -19.96 -17.35 15.80
N THR A 214 -20.28 -16.04 15.72
CA THR A 214 -20.14 -15.09 16.82
C THR A 214 -20.83 -15.57 18.11
N LYS A 215 -22.09 -16.00 18.02
CA LYS A 215 -22.86 -16.48 19.19
C LYS A 215 -22.21 -17.69 19.85
N ARG A 216 -21.74 -18.65 19.03
CA ARG A 216 -21.10 -19.89 19.49
C ARG A 216 -19.75 -19.60 20.14
N LEU A 217 -18.93 -18.77 19.49
CA LEU A 217 -17.58 -18.45 19.96
C LEU A 217 -17.59 -17.55 21.20
N ARG A 218 -18.57 -16.66 21.35
CA ARG A 218 -18.74 -15.84 22.56
C ARG A 218 -18.93 -16.68 23.82
N GLY A 219 -19.62 -17.81 23.72
CA GLY A 219 -19.80 -18.75 24.85
C GLY A 219 -18.50 -19.40 25.32
N ILE A 220 -17.52 -19.54 24.41
CA ILE A 220 -16.21 -20.16 24.69
C ILE A 220 -15.19 -19.09 25.14
N SER A 221 -15.28 -17.87 24.60
CA SER A 221 -14.30 -16.79 24.83
C SER A 221 -14.31 -16.19 26.25
N ARG A 222 -15.31 -16.49 27.10
CA ARG A 222 -15.37 -16.02 28.50
C ARG A 222 -14.23 -16.55 29.39
N GLN A 223 -13.33 -17.38 28.86
CA GLN A 223 -12.21 -17.98 29.59
C GLN A 223 -10.81 -17.44 29.19
N LEU A 224 -10.71 -16.37 28.38
CA LEU A 224 -9.40 -15.81 27.98
C LEU A 224 -8.96 -14.64 28.88
N PRO A 225 -7.70 -14.62 29.38
CA PRO A 225 -7.26 -13.69 30.40
C PRO A 225 -7.16 -12.24 29.88
N VAL A 226 -7.75 -11.34 30.65
CA VAL A 226 -7.75 -9.89 30.46
C VAL A 226 -6.48 -9.32 31.09
N ALA A 227 -5.38 -9.29 30.35
CA ALA A 227 -4.25 -8.43 30.70
C ALA A 227 -3.71 -7.81 29.41
N LEU A 228 -3.88 -6.50 29.27
CA LEU A 228 -3.52 -5.71 28.08
C LEU A 228 -2.27 -4.85 28.37
N PRO A 229 -1.06 -5.23 27.91
CA PRO A 229 0.07 -4.32 27.89
C PRO A 229 0.15 -3.56 26.56
N ARG A 230 0.59 -2.29 26.62
CA ARG A 230 1.00 -1.52 25.44
C ARG A 230 2.38 -2.01 24.99
N CYS A 231 2.47 -2.65 23.82
CA CYS A 231 3.76 -2.99 23.23
C CYS A 231 3.95 -2.39 21.83
N PHE A 232 4.88 -1.44 21.78
CA PHE A 232 5.56 -0.96 20.59
C PHE A 232 6.56 -2.03 20.12
N CYS A 233 6.53 -2.40 18.84
CA CYS A 233 7.68 -3.00 18.16
C CYS A 233 7.64 -2.69 16.66
N ARG A 234 8.66 -1.94 16.21
CA ARG A 234 9.08 -1.78 14.80
C ARG A 234 10.09 -2.89 14.51
N THR A 235 9.77 -3.81 13.61
CA THR A 235 10.76 -4.69 12.95
C THR A 235 10.61 -4.56 11.45
N GLY A 236 11.72 -4.71 10.72
CA GLY A 236 11.75 -4.65 9.26
C GLY A 236 10.75 -5.63 8.65
N LEU A 237 9.76 -5.10 7.94
CA LEU A 237 8.68 -5.87 7.35
C LEU A 237 9.12 -6.43 6.01
N VAL A 238 9.11 -7.75 5.90
CA VAL A 238 9.15 -8.48 4.62
C VAL A 238 7.80 -9.19 4.49
N SER A 239 7.16 -9.10 3.32
CA SER A 239 5.89 -9.82 3.09
C SER A 239 6.15 -11.34 3.18
N PRO A 240 5.21 -12.10 3.75
CA PRO A 240 5.27 -13.56 3.73
C PRO A 240 5.20 -14.14 2.31
N ASP A 241 4.72 -13.37 1.33
CA ASP A 241 4.58 -13.78 -0.08
C ASP A 241 5.79 -13.36 -0.93
N GLY A 242 6.95 -13.22 -0.29
CA GLY A 242 8.22 -12.79 -0.90
C GLY A 242 8.51 -11.30 -0.69
N PRO A 243 9.69 -10.83 -1.12
CA PRO A 243 10.02 -9.41 -1.04
C PRO A 243 8.97 -8.59 -1.79
N ALA A 244 8.62 -7.42 -1.25
CA ALA A 244 7.93 -6.42 -2.05
C ALA A 244 8.79 -6.15 -3.30
N ALA A 245 8.16 -5.77 -4.42
CA ALA A 245 8.92 -5.22 -5.54
C ALA A 245 9.90 -4.11 -5.08
N SER A 246 10.88 -3.70 -5.87
CA SER A 246 11.89 -2.73 -5.40
C SER A 246 11.32 -1.31 -5.27
N TRP A 247 10.55 -1.04 -4.22
CA TRP A 247 9.98 0.27 -3.92
C TRP A 247 11.04 1.14 -3.22
N LYS A 248 11.74 1.99 -3.98
CA LYS A 248 12.78 2.88 -3.42
C LYS A 248 12.30 4.32 -3.37
N VAL A 249 12.57 5.01 -2.26
CA VAL A 249 12.34 6.44 -2.09
C VAL A 249 13.66 7.15 -1.97
N TRP A 250 13.79 8.25 -2.70
CA TRP A 250 15.04 8.98 -2.82
C TRP A 250 14.84 10.46 -2.53
N ARG A 251 15.92 11.14 -2.15
CA ARG A 251 15.95 12.59 -2.01
C ARG A 251 16.56 13.21 -3.25
N LEU A 252 16.03 14.36 -3.66
CA LEU A 252 16.73 15.29 -4.56
C LEU A 252 17.83 15.99 -3.75
N ALA A 253 19.06 15.99 -4.29
CA ALA A 253 20.09 16.89 -3.79
C ALA A 253 19.74 18.31 -4.25
N SER A 254 20.00 19.29 -3.38
CA SER A 254 19.59 20.69 -3.49
C SER A 254 19.82 21.31 -4.88
N GLY A 255 18.73 21.77 -5.49
CA GLY A 255 18.67 22.60 -6.68
C GLY A 255 17.41 23.46 -6.61
N SER A 256 17.54 24.76 -6.85
CA SER A 256 16.47 25.75 -6.76
C SER A 256 15.27 25.37 -7.63
N ASN A 257 14.16 24.93 -7.01
CA ASN A 257 12.92 24.58 -7.71
C ASN A 257 12.17 25.87 -8.12
N ARG A 258 12.63 26.55 -9.17
CA ARG A 258 11.88 27.66 -9.79
C ARG A 258 10.67 27.17 -10.59
N GLY A 259 10.76 26.02 -11.27
CA GLY A 259 9.68 25.48 -12.12
C GLY A 259 8.38 25.04 -11.42
N PHE A 260 8.28 25.08 -10.09
CA PHE A 260 7.02 24.80 -9.38
C PHE A 260 6.10 26.02 -9.22
N ARG A 261 6.64 27.25 -9.37
CA ARG A 261 5.82 28.47 -9.28
C ARG A 261 4.93 28.69 -10.52
N ASP A 262 5.25 28.01 -11.63
CA ASP A 262 4.59 28.20 -12.92
C ASP A 262 3.56 27.10 -13.24
N LEU A 263 3.25 26.20 -12.29
CA LEU A 263 2.12 25.29 -12.44
C LEU A 263 0.83 26.07 -12.14
N PRO A 264 -0.16 26.09 -13.06
CA PRO A 264 -1.44 26.73 -12.78
C PRO A 264 -2.05 26.10 -11.53
N SER A 265 -2.50 26.94 -10.60
CA SER A 265 -3.30 26.47 -9.47
C SER A 265 -4.50 25.69 -10.01
N PRO A 266 -4.82 24.52 -9.44
CA PRO A 266 -6.04 23.82 -9.81
C PRO A 266 -7.21 24.77 -9.52
N ALA A 267 -8.02 25.01 -10.55
CA ALA A 267 -9.28 25.74 -10.47
C ALA A 267 -10.30 25.00 -9.58
#